data_AF-A0A7L4YCD0-F1
#
_entry.id   AF-A0A7L4YCD0-F1
#
_cell.length_a   1.000
_cell.length_b   1.000
_cell.length_c   1.000
_cell.angle_alpha   90.00
_cell.angle_beta   90.00
_cell.angle_gamma   90.00
#
_symmetry.space_group_name_H-M   'P 1'
#
loop_
_entity.id
_entity.type
_entity.pdbx_description
1 polymer ?
#
loop_
_entity_poly.entity_id
_entity_poly.type
_entity_poly.pdbx_seq_one_letter_code
_entity_poly.pdbx_strand_id
1 'polypeptide(L)' 'MLDRGRGIRRHELTDAEWGFGRPLLPRTSMGRPRLDDRTMLNGIVGKFRGRGAWRDVPEQ' A
#
# COMPACT_ATOMS: atom_id res chain seq x y z
N MET A 1 9.61 17.51 -0.93
CA MET A 1 9.68 17.91 0.49
C MET A 1 9.77 16.63 1.30
N LEU A 2 10.92 16.44 1.94
CA LEU A 2 11.53 15.14 2.24
C LEU A 2 10.83 14.38 3.37
N ASP A 3 10.89 13.05 3.23
CA ASP A 3 10.98 12.03 4.27
C ASP A 3 11.25 12.65 5.66
N ARG A 4 10.19 12.88 6.43
CA ARG A 4 10.32 13.32 7.82
C ARG A 4 10.31 12.09 8.74
N GLY A 5 11.50 11.59 9.04
CA GLY A 5 11.91 11.28 10.41
C GLY A 5 11.23 10.10 11.12
N ARG A 6 10.47 9.26 10.42
CA ARG A 6 10.12 7.92 10.89
C ARG A 6 10.45 7.00 9.74
N GLY A 7 11.63 6.37 9.79
CA GLY A 7 12.12 5.53 8.69
C GLY A 7 10.98 4.67 8.17
N ILE A 8 10.63 4.85 6.90
CA ILE A 8 9.62 4.06 6.21
C ILE A 8 9.96 2.62 6.53
N ARG A 9 9.05 1.92 7.25
CA ARG A 9 9.24 0.48 7.48
C ARG A 9 9.43 -0.10 6.09
N ARG A 10 10.34 -1.07 5.91
CA ARG A 10 10.73 -1.70 4.62
C ARG A 10 9.55 -2.11 3.70
N HIS A 11 8.33 -2.08 4.23
CA HIS A 11 7.08 -2.58 3.69
C HIS A 11 5.98 -1.50 3.53
N GLU A 12 6.21 -0.24 3.92
CA GLU A 12 5.24 0.87 3.74
C GLU A 12 5.45 1.60 2.40
N LEU A 13 4.39 2.22 1.90
CA LEU A 13 4.39 3.10 0.73
C LEU A 13 5.02 4.46 1.09
N THR A 14 5.93 4.91 0.24
CA THR A 14 6.41 6.30 0.25
C THR A 14 5.27 7.26 -0.05
N ASP A 15 5.41 8.53 0.35
CA ASP A 15 4.42 9.55 0.03
C ASP A 15 4.24 9.76 -1.48
N ALA A 16 5.30 9.56 -2.27
CA ALA A 16 5.26 9.65 -3.72
C ALA A 16 4.44 8.50 -4.32
N GLU A 17 4.71 7.24 -3.92
CA GLU A 17 3.94 6.07 -4.37
C GLU A 17 2.47 6.18 -3.92
N TRP A 18 2.23 6.62 -2.69
CA TRP A 18 0.89 6.88 -2.17
C TRP A 18 0.17 7.97 -2.99
N GLY A 19 0.86 9.07 -3.29
CA GLY A 19 0.32 10.15 -4.11
C GLY A 19 -0.06 9.71 -5.52
N PHE A 20 0.72 8.81 -6.12
CA PHE A 20 0.42 8.20 -7.41
C PHE A 20 -0.78 7.24 -7.36
N GLY A 21 -0.86 6.38 -6.33
CA GLY A 21 -1.90 5.36 -6.23
C GLY A 21 -3.25 5.86 -5.72
N ARG A 22 -3.26 6.86 -4.83
CA ARG A 22 -4.47 7.35 -4.15
C ARG A 22 -5.61 7.74 -5.12
N PRO A 23 -5.37 8.44 -6.25
CA PRO A 23 -6.44 8.80 -7.19
C PRO A 23 -7.10 7.60 -7.89
N LEU A 24 -6.43 6.45 -7.92
CA LEU A 24 -6.91 5.22 -8.56
C LEU A 24 -7.85 4.42 -7.64
N LEU A 25 -7.94 4.78 -6.37
CA LEU A 25 -8.77 4.08 -5.42
C LEU A 25 -10.26 4.31 -5.69
N PRO A 26 -11.10 3.26 -5.51
CA PRO A 26 -12.53 3.40 -5.69
C PRO A 26 -13.09 4.41 -4.69
N ARG A 27 -13.77 5.43 -5.20
CA ARG A 27 -14.37 6.51 -4.40
C ARG A 27 -15.65 6.10 -3.66
N THR A 28 -16.18 4.91 -3.96
CA THR A 28 -17.45 4.42 -3.42
C THR A 28 -17.17 3.40 -2.31
N SER A 29 -17.73 3.64 -1.13
CA SER A 29 -17.77 2.67 -0.03
C SER A 29 -19.20 2.12 0.06
N MET A 30 -19.56 1.25 -0.87
CA MET A 30 -20.74 0.40 -0.71
C MET A 30 -20.37 -0.73 0.28
N GLY A 31 -21.14 -0.89 1.36
CA GLY A 31 -20.91 -1.92 2.38
C GLY A 31 -20.13 -1.44 3.61
N ARG A 32 -19.40 -2.36 4.26
CA ARG A 32 -18.68 -2.07 5.51
C ARG A 32 -17.59 -1.02 5.28
N PRO A 33 -17.44 -0.03 6.19
CA PRO A 33 -16.35 0.95 6.10
C PRO A 33 -15.00 0.25 5.94
N ARG A 34 -14.25 0.67 4.92
CA ARG A 34 -12.89 0.18 4.71
C ARG A 34 -11.99 0.70 5.83
N LEU A 35 -11.00 -0.11 6.20
CA LEU A 35 -9.85 0.43 6.93
C LEU A 35 -9.21 1.55 6.08
N ASP A 36 -8.54 2.50 6.71
CA ASP A 36 -7.76 3.52 6.01
C ASP A 36 -6.99 2.93 4.82
N ASP A 37 -7.23 3.46 3.62
CA ASP A 37 -6.76 2.86 2.37
C ASP A 37 -5.22 2.76 2.34
N ARG A 38 -4.52 3.72 2.94
CA ARG A 38 -3.05 3.69 3.04
C ARG A 38 -2.57 2.55 3.92
N THR A 39 -3.25 2.34 5.05
CA THR A 39 -2.97 1.23 5.97
C THR A 39 -3.21 -0.12 5.31
N MET A 40 -4.32 -0.27 4.58
CA MET A 40 -4.62 -1.48 3.81
C MET A 40 -3.55 -1.76 2.75
N LEU A 41 -3.21 -0.77 1.93
CA LEU A 41 -2.21 -0.92 0.88
C LEU A 41 -0.80 -1.21 1.43
N ASN A 42 -0.42 -0.60 2.55
CA ASN A 42 0.83 -0.94 3.24
C ASN A 42 0.90 -2.42 3.64
N GLY A 43 -0.22 -3.00 4.10
CA GLY A 43 -0.29 -4.44 4.41
C GLY A 43 -0.12 -5.34 3.19
N ILE A 44 -0.74 -4.96 2.07
CA ILE A 44 -0.65 -5.69 0.79
C ILE A 44 0.79 -5.62 0.23
N VAL A 45 1.33 -4.41 0.11
CA VAL A 45 2.70 -4.18 -0.39
C VAL A 45 3.73 -4.85 0.51
N GLY A 46 3.50 -4.84 1.82
CA GLY A 46 4.35 -5.57 2.77
C GLY A 46 4.39 -7.07 2.54
N LYS A 47 3.25 -7.70 2.20
CA LYS A 47 3.20 -9.12 1.83
C LYS A 47 4.00 -9.41 0.55
N PHE A 48 3.83 -8.58 -0.48
CA PHE A 48 4.58 -8.72 -1.73
C PHE A 48 6.09 -8.53 -1.55
N ARG A 49 6.50 -7.44 -0.87
CA ARG A 49 7.92 -7.13 -0.60
C ARG A 49 8.59 -8.12 0.35
N GLY A 50 7.83 -8.71 1.26
CA GLY A 50 8.30 -9.71 2.22
C GLY A 50 8.54 -11.10 1.63
N ARG A 51 8.30 -11.32 0.33
CA ARG A 51 8.32 -12.64 -0.33
C ARG A 51 7.47 -13.69 0.42
N GLY A 52 6.43 -13.26 1.14
CA GLY A 52 5.46 -14.18 1.71
C GLY A 52 4.62 -14.70 0.55
N ALA A 53 4.68 -16.01 0.29
CA ALA A 53 4.12 -16.63 -0.91
C ALA A 53 2.68 -16.19 -1.19
N TRP A 54 2.52 -15.31 -2.18
CA TRP A 54 1.32 -15.24 -3.00
C TRP A 54 1.62 -16.10 -4.21
N ARG A 55 0.93 -17.23 -4.31
CA ARG A 55 1.24 -18.29 -5.28
C ARG A 55 0.98 -17.87 -6.74
N ASP A 56 0.30 -16.75 -6.95
CA ASP A 56 -0.23 -16.29 -8.24
C ASP A 56 0.40 -14.98 -8.76
N VAL A 57 1.53 -14.54 -8.23
CA VAL A 57 2.21 -13.33 -8.77
C VAL A 57 3.04 -13.73 -9.97
N PRO A 58 2.79 -13.19 -11.18
CA PRO A 58 3.61 -13.49 -12.34
C PRO A 58 5.04 -12.97 -12.14
N GLU A 59 6.01 -13.77 -12.57
CA GLU A 59 7.40 -13.31 -12.70
C GLU A 59 7.44 -12.21 -13.78
N GLN A 60 8.15 -11.11 -13.47
CA GLN A 60 8.37 -9.99 -14.40
C GLN A 60 9.50 -10.34 -15.37
#